data_AF-A0A1R1JWZ9-F1
#
_entry.id   AF-A0A1R1JWZ9-F1
#
_cell.length_a   1.000
_cell.length_b   1.000
_cell.length_c   1.000
_cell.angle_alpha   90.00
_cell.angle_beta   90.00
_cell.angle_gamma   90.00
#
_symmetry.space_group_name_H-M   'P 1'
#
loop_
_entity.id
_entity.type
_entity.pdbx_description
1 polymer ?
#
loop_
_entity_poly.entity_id
_entity_poly.type
_entity_poly.pdbx_seq_one_letter_code
_entity_poly.pdbx_strand_id
1 'polypeptide(L)'
;MTKKSKARHGNLHLLGEVWAITRGCKGLVHGPEFRICIVAWFLTAAYWIREPWWDQVIATVPTLLGFTLTGFAIFLGFGSDNFKRFLAMGDSETENQYLSVGAAFVLFVIVQLTALIFAMVVKGFQFPTPEFLVPYQRYLVVGSAIVAGTGYFTFLYGLILSLRAALRIYRLSRWYSMYLRRVHDNDPRLCKREATVETYRVGKASRSSTLRMRRNRKRTP
;
A
#
# COMPACT_ATOMS: atom_id res chain seq x y z
N MET A 1 22.53 34.51 -9.01
CA MET A 1 21.13 34.06 -9.05
C MET A 1 20.69 33.66 -7.65
N THR A 2 19.53 34.16 -7.25
CA THR A 2 19.06 34.40 -5.89
C THR A 2 18.39 33.19 -5.21
N LYS A 3 18.74 33.01 -3.93
CA LYS A 3 17.84 32.78 -2.79
C LYS A 3 16.92 31.54 -2.76
N LYS A 4 17.27 30.64 -1.82
CA LYS A 4 16.44 29.98 -0.78
C LYS A 4 16.58 28.44 -0.73
N SER A 5 17.77 27.95 -0.41
CA SER A 5 17.87 26.72 0.39
C SER A 5 17.93 27.14 1.86
N LYS A 6 16.76 27.43 2.44
CA LYS A 6 16.63 27.62 3.88
C LYS A 6 15.65 26.57 4.37
N ALA A 7 16.23 25.44 4.78
CA ALA A 7 15.66 24.41 5.62
C ALA A 7 14.46 24.92 6.44
N ARG A 8 13.26 24.63 5.97
CA ARG A 8 12.04 24.62 6.79
C ARG A 8 11.58 23.17 6.85
N HIS A 9 12.28 22.38 7.66
CA HIS A 9 11.89 21.02 8.02
C HIS A 9 10.66 21.06 8.96
N GLY A 10 9.56 21.63 8.49
CA GLY A 10 8.29 21.54 9.18
C GLY A 10 7.60 20.26 8.76
N ASN A 11 7.05 19.50 9.71
CA ASN A 11 6.22 18.31 9.43
C ASN A 11 5.10 18.62 8.42
N LEU A 12 4.61 19.87 8.40
CA LEU A 12 3.59 20.36 7.47
C LEU A 12 4.08 20.44 6.01
N HIS A 13 5.37 20.70 5.76
CA HIS A 13 5.93 20.71 4.41
C HIS A 13 5.99 19.29 3.84
N LEU A 14 6.43 18.33 4.66
CA LEU A 14 6.46 16.91 4.31
C LEU A 14 5.03 16.41 4.00
N LEU A 15 4.04 16.84 4.78
CA LEU A 15 2.63 16.55 4.48
C LEU A 15 2.16 17.18 3.17
N GLY A 16 2.58 18.41 2.87
CA GLY A 16 2.30 19.07 1.59
C GLY A 16 2.91 18.34 0.40
N GLU A 17 4.12 17.82 0.55
CA GLU A 17 4.81 17.01 -0.47
C GLU A 17 4.12 15.66 -0.69
N VAL A 18 3.81 14.94 0.39
CA VAL A 18 3.00 13.71 0.36
C VAL A 18 1.66 13.96 -0.34
N TRP A 19 1.04 15.09 -0.06
CA TRP A 19 -0.23 15.49 -0.66
C TRP A 19 -0.11 15.76 -2.15
N ALA A 20 0.94 16.46 -2.58
CA ALA A 20 1.23 16.74 -3.99
C ALA A 20 1.49 15.44 -4.79
N ILE A 21 2.33 14.55 -4.25
CA ILE A 21 2.66 13.24 -4.86
C ILE A 21 1.43 12.36 -5.01
N THR A 22 0.47 12.46 -4.08
CA THR A 22 -0.76 11.64 -4.11
C THR A 22 -1.83 12.20 -5.06
N ARG A 23 -1.48 13.17 -5.92
CA ARG A 23 -2.38 13.88 -6.86
C ARG A 23 -3.45 14.75 -6.16
N GLY A 24 -3.25 15.11 -4.89
CA GLY A 24 -4.13 15.97 -4.09
C GLY A 24 -5.58 15.49 -3.94
N CYS A 25 -6.49 16.40 -3.53
CA CYS A 25 -7.93 16.11 -3.36
C CYS A 25 -8.59 15.54 -4.62
N LYS A 26 -8.21 16.04 -5.81
CA LYS A 26 -8.83 15.61 -7.08
C LYS A 26 -8.53 14.14 -7.37
N GLY A 27 -7.32 13.66 -7.05
CA GLY A 27 -6.96 12.25 -7.17
C GLY A 27 -7.70 11.33 -6.20
N LEU A 28 -8.02 11.82 -4.99
CA LEU A 28 -8.77 11.07 -3.99
C LEU A 28 -10.25 10.93 -4.35
N VAL A 29 -10.86 11.97 -4.90
CA VAL A 29 -12.31 12.04 -5.14
C VAL A 29 -12.71 11.48 -6.51
N HIS A 30 -11.86 11.57 -7.54
CA HIS A 30 -12.17 11.03 -8.87
C HIS A 30 -11.56 9.65 -9.16
N GLY A 31 -10.86 9.04 -8.20
CA GLY A 31 -10.27 7.72 -8.36
C GLY A 31 -11.30 6.56 -8.38
N PRO A 32 -10.98 5.41 -9.01
CA PRO A 32 -11.81 4.21 -8.92
C PRO A 32 -12.05 3.77 -7.46
N GLU A 33 -11.12 4.07 -6.56
CA GLU A 33 -11.21 3.81 -5.13
C GLU A 33 -12.41 4.50 -4.48
N PHE A 34 -12.69 5.75 -4.88
CA PHE A 34 -13.82 6.51 -4.38
C PHE A 34 -15.17 5.92 -4.84
N ARG A 35 -15.23 5.42 -6.09
CA ARG A 35 -16.43 4.77 -6.62
C ARG A 35 -16.75 3.48 -5.86
N ILE A 36 -15.73 2.65 -5.62
CA ILE A 36 -15.88 1.43 -4.81
C ILE A 36 -16.33 1.80 -3.39
N CYS A 37 -15.79 2.86 -2.82
CA CYS A 37 -16.17 3.35 -1.49
C CYS A 37 -17.64 3.77 -1.42
N ILE A 38 -18.13 4.53 -2.41
CA ILE A 38 -19.54 4.94 -2.46
C ILE A 38 -20.45 3.73 -2.55
N VAL A 39 -20.12 2.76 -3.42
CA VAL A 39 -20.92 1.54 -3.56
C VAL A 39 -20.97 0.76 -2.25
N ALA A 40 -19.82 0.58 -1.58
CA ALA A 40 -19.75 -0.09 -0.28
C ALA A 40 -20.53 0.67 0.81
N TRP A 41 -20.42 2.00 0.84
CA TRP A 41 -21.10 2.87 1.80
C TRP A 41 -22.62 2.84 1.64
N PHE A 42 -23.10 2.81 0.40
CA PHE A 42 -24.53 2.68 0.12
C PHE A 42 -25.06 1.30 0.48
N LEU A 43 -24.30 0.23 0.17
CA LEU A 43 -24.69 -1.14 0.51
C LEU A 43 -24.78 -1.35 2.03
N THR A 44 -23.95 -0.65 2.79
CA THR A 44 -23.89 -0.72 4.26
C THR A 44 -24.78 0.34 4.95
N ALA A 45 -25.66 1.02 4.21
CA ALA A 45 -26.58 2.03 4.72
C ALA A 45 -27.39 1.58 5.94
N ALA A 46 -27.90 0.34 5.91
CA ALA A 46 -28.66 -0.20 7.01
C ALA A 46 -27.83 -0.31 8.31
N TYR A 47 -26.52 -0.55 8.20
CA TYR A 47 -25.63 -0.77 9.34
C TYR A 47 -25.28 0.54 10.05
N TRP A 48 -24.80 1.55 9.33
CA TRP A 48 -24.38 2.81 9.97
C TRP A 48 -25.54 3.67 10.49
N ILE A 49 -26.78 3.40 10.08
CA ILE A 49 -27.97 4.08 10.60
C ILE A 49 -28.48 3.45 11.91
N ARG A 50 -28.39 2.12 12.05
CA ARG A 50 -29.04 1.38 13.14
C ARG A 50 -28.08 0.89 14.22
N GLU A 51 -26.84 0.57 13.85
CA GLU A 51 -25.87 -0.07 14.74
C GLU A 51 -24.82 0.94 15.24
N PRO A 52 -24.21 0.68 16.41
CA PRO A 52 -23.10 1.48 16.95
C PRO A 52 -21.80 1.24 16.16
N TRP A 53 -21.73 1.79 14.95
CA TRP A 53 -20.62 1.61 14.01
C TRP A 53 -19.26 2.04 14.59
N TRP A 54 -19.24 2.97 15.54
CA TRP A 54 -18.01 3.46 16.18
C TRP A 54 -17.27 2.34 16.93
N ASP A 55 -17.97 1.37 17.51
CA ASP A 55 -17.33 0.27 18.25
C ASP A 55 -16.54 -0.64 17.31
N GLN A 56 -17.08 -0.89 16.11
CA GLN A 56 -16.38 -1.62 15.06
C GLN A 56 -15.12 -0.87 14.61
N VAL A 57 -15.22 0.46 14.40
CA VAL A 57 -14.07 1.28 13.97
C VAL A 57 -12.97 1.28 15.04
N ILE A 58 -13.33 1.47 16.31
CA ILE A 58 -12.38 1.48 17.43
C ILE A 58 -11.69 0.13 17.60
N ALA A 59 -12.41 -0.98 17.38
CA ALA A 59 -11.83 -2.32 17.49
C ALA A 59 -10.93 -2.70 16.29
N THR A 60 -11.27 -2.26 15.08
CA THR A 60 -10.60 -2.74 13.86
C THR A 60 -9.46 -1.85 13.37
N VAL A 61 -9.58 -0.53 13.49
CA VAL A 61 -8.59 0.42 12.95
C VAL A 61 -7.20 0.24 13.58
N PRO A 62 -7.03 0.08 14.91
CA PRO A 62 -5.71 -0.08 15.52
C PRO A 62 -4.96 -1.31 15.00
N THR A 63 -5.66 -2.44 14.84
CA THR A 63 -5.06 -3.68 14.30
C THR A 63 -4.62 -3.49 12.85
N LEU A 64 -5.43 -2.83 12.04
CA LEU A 64 -5.10 -2.55 10.63
C LEU A 64 -3.92 -1.58 10.51
N LEU A 65 -3.91 -0.51 11.32
CA LEU A 65 -2.77 0.42 11.40
C LEU A 65 -1.50 -0.33 11.80
N GLY A 66 -1.55 -1.15 12.85
CA GLY A 66 -0.41 -1.93 13.31
C GLY A 66 0.14 -2.87 12.23
N PHE A 67 -0.73 -3.67 11.62
CA PHE A 67 -0.31 -4.62 10.57
C PHE A 67 0.30 -3.91 9.35
N THR A 68 -0.31 -2.82 8.90
CA THR A 68 0.17 -2.06 7.74
C THR A 68 1.46 -1.31 8.03
N LEU A 69 1.64 -0.75 9.24
CA LEU A 69 2.89 -0.15 9.71
C LEU A 69 4.01 -1.19 9.77
N THR A 70 3.76 -2.36 10.35
CA THR A 70 4.73 -3.45 10.37
C THR A 70 5.08 -3.92 8.96
N GLY A 71 4.09 -4.10 8.08
CA GLY A 71 4.33 -4.46 6.68
C GLY A 71 5.17 -3.42 5.94
N PHE A 72 4.91 -2.13 6.17
CA PHE A 72 5.70 -1.05 5.58
C PHE A 72 7.12 -0.99 6.17
N ALA A 73 7.30 -1.19 7.48
CA ALA A 73 8.61 -1.23 8.12
C ALA A 73 9.47 -2.40 7.59
N ILE A 74 8.88 -3.59 7.43
CA ILE A 74 9.53 -4.73 6.78
C ILE A 74 9.91 -4.34 5.35
N PHE A 75 9.00 -3.73 4.59
CA PHE A 75 9.29 -3.26 3.24
C PHE A 75 10.47 -2.27 3.18
N LEU A 76 10.57 -1.32 4.11
CA LEU A 76 11.71 -0.39 4.18
C LEU A 76 13.04 -1.09 4.56
N GLY A 77 12.95 -2.14 5.38
CA GLY A 77 14.08 -3.00 5.75
C GLY A 77 14.53 -3.91 4.61
N PHE A 78 13.62 -4.31 3.72
CA PHE A 78 13.92 -5.10 2.54
C PHE A 78 14.47 -4.23 1.40
N GLY A 79 15.79 -4.28 1.17
CA GLY A 79 16.41 -3.71 -0.02
C GLY A 79 17.89 -3.43 0.15
N SER A 80 18.70 -3.73 -0.87
CA SER A 80 20.10 -3.32 -0.91
C SER A 80 20.21 -1.81 -1.13
N ASP A 81 21.29 -1.18 -0.65
CA ASP A 81 21.52 0.25 -0.84
C ASP A 81 21.52 0.64 -2.34
N ASN A 82 21.95 -0.29 -3.20
CA ASN A 82 21.93 -0.11 -4.65
C ASN A 82 20.51 -0.07 -5.23
N PHE A 83 19.57 -0.84 -4.67
CA PHE A 83 18.16 -0.76 -5.06
C PHE A 83 17.51 0.56 -4.61
N LYS A 84 17.80 0.98 -3.37
CA LYS A 84 17.32 2.27 -2.86
C LYS A 84 17.86 3.43 -3.69
N ARG A 85 19.11 3.37 -4.14
CA ARG A 85 19.72 4.33 -5.07
C ARG A 85 19.10 4.29 -6.47
N PHE A 86 18.82 3.11 -7.02
CA PHE A 86 18.14 2.97 -8.31
C PHE A 86 16.71 3.54 -8.28
N LEU A 87 15.99 3.35 -7.17
CA LEU A 87 14.68 3.94 -6.97
C LEU A 87 14.69 5.46 -6.80
N ALA A 88 15.79 5.99 -6.24
CA ALA A 88 16.00 7.42 -6.06
C ALA A 88 16.55 8.13 -7.32
N MET A 89 16.89 7.39 -8.38
CA MET A 89 17.44 7.94 -9.64
C MET A 89 16.39 8.55 -10.59
N GLY A 90 15.11 8.66 -10.17
CA GLY A 90 14.10 9.39 -10.94
C GLY A 90 14.37 10.89 -10.90
N ASP A 91 14.50 11.51 -12.07
CA ASP A 91 14.96 12.91 -12.28
C ASP A 91 13.87 13.97 -11.93
N SER A 92 12.72 13.55 -11.39
CA SER A 92 11.67 14.45 -10.94
C SER A 92 11.04 13.98 -9.62
N GLU A 93 10.71 14.92 -8.73
CA GLU A 93 10.04 14.67 -7.43
C GLU A 93 8.72 13.88 -7.58
N THR A 94 8.13 13.85 -8.79
CA THR A 94 6.91 13.08 -9.11
C THR A 94 7.16 11.65 -9.58
N GLU A 95 8.40 11.29 -9.93
CA GLU A 95 8.77 10.01 -10.52
C GLU A 95 9.54 9.08 -9.56
N ASN A 96 9.91 9.58 -8.37
CA ASN A 96 10.48 8.75 -7.31
C ASN A 96 9.42 7.78 -6.76
N GLN A 97 9.40 6.57 -7.35
CA GLN A 97 8.41 5.54 -7.05
C GLN A 97 8.47 5.10 -5.57
N TYR A 98 9.64 5.18 -4.94
CA TYR A 98 9.81 4.88 -3.52
C TYR A 98 9.06 5.91 -2.66
N LEU A 99 9.22 7.20 -2.97
CA LEU A 99 8.53 8.28 -2.28
C LEU A 99 7.01 8.21 -2.50
N SER A 100 6.57 7.79 -3.68
CA SER A 100 5.14 7.57 -4.01
C SER A 100 4.48 6.47 -3.16
N VAL A 101 5.21 5.43 -2.79
CA VAL A 101 4.72 4.39 -1.86
C VAL A 101 4.62 4.95 -0.45
N GLY A 102 5.66 5.64 0.01
CA GLY A 102 5.66 6.30 1.33
C GLY A 102 4.52 7.31 1.47
N ALA A 103 4.29 8.13 0.45
CA ALA A 103 3.20 9.12 0.44
C ALA A 103 1.81 8.47 0.53
N ALA A 104 1.57 7.40 -0.23
CA ALA A 104 0.30 6.68 -0.16
C ALA A 104 0.07 6.01 1.20
N PHE A 105 1.14 5.49 1.81
CA PHE A 105 1.12 4.90 3.14
C PHE A 105 0.79 5.95 4.22
N VAL A 106 1.47 7.09 4.20
CA VAL A 106 1.21 8.20 5.14
C VAL A 106 -0.23 8.70 5.03
N LEU A 107 -0.73 8.90 3.81
CA LEU A 107 -2.12 9.33 3.62
C LEU A 107 -3.12 8.31 4.18
N PHE A 108 -2.86 7.03 3.92
CA PHE A 108 -3.66 5.93 4.47
C PHE A 108 -3.70 5.99 6.01
N VAL A 109 -2.55 6.15 6.67
CA VAL A 109 -2.47 6.25 8.14
C VAL A 109 -3.23 7.46 8.66
N ILE A 110 -3.08 8.63 8.00
CA ILE A 110 -3.78 9.87 8.41
C ILE A 110 -5.29 9.68 8.34
N VAL A 111 -5.82 9.16 7.24
CA VAL A 111 -7.28 8.95 7.08
C VAL A 111 -7.81 7.96 8.12
N GLN A 112 -7.08 6.87 8.39
CA GLN A 112 -7.47 5.91 9.42
C GLN A 112 -7.44 6.51 10.83
N LEU A 113 -6.42 7.31 11.16
CA LEU A 113 -6.36 8.02 12.44
C LEU A 113 -7.51 9.03 12.57
N THR A 114 -7.84 9.76 11.51
CA THR A 114 -9.00 10.66 11.51
C THR A 114 -10.30 9.90 11.73
N ALA A 115 -10.49 8.75 11.08
CA ALA A 115 -11.67 7.90 11.30
C ALA A 115 -11.77 7.41 12.76
N LEU A 116 -10.64 7.01 13.35
CA LEU A 116 -10.59 6.55 14.74
C LEU A 116 -10.92 7.65 15.74
N ILE A 117 -10.28 8.82 15.60
CA ILE A 117 -10.54 9.99 16.46
C ILE A 117 -12.02 10.38 16.34
N PHE A 118 -12.55 10.42 15.12
CA PHE A 118 -13.95 10.74 14.87
C PHE A 118 -14.90 9.73 15.55
N ALA A 119 -14.63 8.42 15.44
CA ALA A 119 -15.41 7.39 16.13
C ALA A 119 -15.37 7.54 17.66
N MET A 120 -14.19 7.85 18.23
CA MET A 120 -14.05 8.09 19.66
C MET A 120 -14.85 9.31 20.13
N VAL A 121 -14.83 10.40 19.35
CA VAL A 121 -15.61 11.60 19.64
C VAL A 121 -17.11 11.30 19.63
N VAL A 122 -17.61 10.59 18.61
CA VAL A 122 -19.02 10.19 18.53
C VAL A 122 -19.43 9.30 19.71
N LYS A 123 -18.59 8.32 20.07
CA LYS A 123 -18.82 7.47 21.24
C LYS A 123 -18.88 8.29 22.54
N GLY A 124 -18.05 9.33 22.66
CA GLY A 124 -18.04 10.23 23.82
C GLY A 124 -19.29 11.11 23.94
N PHE A 125 -20.04 11.33 22.86
CA PHE A 125 -21.28 12.13 22.85
C PHE A 125 -22.56 11.31 23.08
N GLN A 126 -22.46 10.03 23.46
CA GLN A 126 -23.59 9.20 23.88
C GLN A 126 -24.08 9.58 25.29
N PHE A 127 -24.53 10.82 25.48
CA PHE A 127 -25.24 11.22 26.69
C PHE A 127 -26.74 10.90 26.55
N PRO A 128 -27.42 10.42 27.61
CA PRO A 128 -28.86 10.27 27.59
C PRO A 128 -29.48 11.65 27.31
N THR A 129 -30.31 11.75 26.28
CA THR A 129 -30.96 13.01 25.88
C THR A 129 -31.68 13.62 27.08
N PRO A 130 -31.21 14.76 27.61
CA PRO A 130 -31.88 15.39 28.74
C PRO A 130 -33.24 15.96 28.27
N GLU A 131 -34.22 16.00 29.17
CA GLU A 131 -35.64 16.27 28.87
C GLU A 131 -35.89 17.59 28.10
N PHE A 132 -34.95 18.54 28.15
CA PHE A 132 -35.04 19.82 27.43
C PHE A 132 -34.76 19.74 25.91
N LEU A 133 -34.18 18.65 25.39
CA LEU A 133 -33.93 18.45 23.95
C LEU A 133 -35.00 17.62 23.23
N VAL A 134 -36.02 17.15 23.95
CA VAL A 134 -37.17 16.41 23.39
C VAL A 134 -37.84 17.15 22.21
N PRO A 135 -38.07 18.48 22.21
CA PRO A 135 -38.64 19.17 21.05
C PRO A 135 -37.73 19.22 19.82
N TYR A 136 -36.41 19.01 19.98
CA TYR A 136 -35.42 19.01 18.89
C TYR A 136 -34.98 17.60 18.47
N GLN A 137 -35.62 16.55 19.00
CA GLN A 137 -35.28 15.14 18.76
C GLN A 137 -35.20 14.79 17.26
N ARG A 138 -36.09 15.35 16.42
CA ARG A 138 -36.08 15.09 14.97
C ARG A 138 -34.82 15.62 14.27
N TYR A 139 -34.34 16.80 14.66
CA TYR A 139 -33.09 17.38 14.13
C TYR A 139 -31.86 16.65 14.66
N LEU A 140 -31.88 16.18 15.91
CA LEU A 140 -30.80 15.38 16.48
C LEU A 140 -30.65 14.02 15.80
N VAL A 141 -31.76 13.36 15.46
CA VAL A 141 -31.74 12.06 14.74
C VAL A 141 -31.23 12.21 13.31
N VAL A 142 -31.62 13.28 12.61
CA VAL A 142 -31.10 13.54 11.26
C VAL A 142 -29.62 13.95 11.31
N GLY A 143 -29.24 14.79 12.27
CA GLY A 143 -27.85 15.18 12.50
C GLY A 143 -26.96 14.00 12.85
N SER A 144 -27.42 13.10 13.74
CA SER A 144 -26.69 11.89 14.10
C SER A 144 -26.53 10.95 12.92
N ALA A 145 -27.53 10.80 12.06
CA ALA A 145 -27.45 9.99 10.84
C ALA A 145 -26.41 10.55 9.84
N ILE A 146 -26.34 11.88 9.66
CA ILE A 146 -25.35 12.52 8.77
C ILE A 146 -23.93 12.34 9.33
N VAL A 147 -23.75 12.55 10.64
CA VAL A 147 -22.47 12.37 11.33
C VAL A 147 -22.04 10.90 11.27
N ALA A 148 -22.96 9.96 11.51
CA ALA A 148 -22.72 8.53 11.40
C ALA A 148 -22.31 8.12 9.98
N GLY A 149 -23.05 8.57 8.96
CA GLY A 149 -22.75 8.31 7.56
C GLY A 149 -21.37 8.82 7.16
N THR A 150 -21.01 10.04 7.58
CA THR A 150 -19.71 10.67 7.27
C THR A 150 -18.54 9.97 7.98
N GLY A 151 -18.72 9.60 9.24
CA GLY A 151 -17.71 8.86 10.00
C GLY A 151 -17.45 7.47 9.43
N TYR A 152 -18.52 6.72 9.16
CA TYR A 152 -18.42 5.40 8.57
C TYR A 152 -17.86 5.43 7.14
N PHE A 153 -18.21 6.46 6.35
CA PHE A 153 -17.61 6.69 5.04
C PHE A 153 -16.09 6.89 5.13
N THR A 154 -15.63 7.70 6.10
CA THR A 154 -14.19 7.95 6.33
C THR A 154 -13.46 6.66 6.70
N PHE A 155 -14.08 5.81 7.53
CA PHE A 155 -13.55 4.49 7.88
C PHE A 155 -13.43 3.56 6.66
N LEU A 156 -14.52 3.38 5.89
CA LEU A 156 -14.52 2.56 4.68
C LEU A 156 -13.50 3.07 3.66
N TYR A 157 -13.37 4.38 3.51
CA TYR A 157 -12.39 4.99 2.63
C TYR A 157 -10.96 4.66 3.07
N GLY A 158 -10.69 4.69 4.38
CA GLY A 158 -9.43 4.23 4.96
C GLY A 158 -9.10 2.77 4.63
N LEU A 159 -10.09 1.87 4.64
CA LEU A 159 -9.89 0.47 4.23
C LEU A 159 -9.50 0.35 2.76
N ILE A 160 -10.14 1.10 1.87
CA ILE A 160 -9.80 1.06 0.44
C ILE A 160 -8.42 1.67 0.18
N LEU A 161 -8.06 2.75 0.90
CA LEU A 161 -6.71 3.31 0.86
C LEU A 161 -5.64 2.31 1.31
N SER A 162 -5.97 1.41 2.25
CA SER A 162 -5.07 0.32 2.68
C SER A 162 -4.74 -0.62 1.51
N LEU A 163 -5.76 -1.01 0.75
CA LEU A 163 -5.62 -1.87 -0.41
C LEU A 163 -4.80 -1.16 -1.50
N ARG A 164 -5.06 0.14 -1.70
CA ARG A 164 -4.29 0.97 -2.63
C ARG A 164 -2.81 1.05 -2.25
N ALA A 165 -2.50 1.20 -0.96
CA ALA A 165 -1.13 1.19 -0.47
C ALA A 165 -0.46 -0.17 -0.69
N ALA A 166 -1.15 -1.27 -0.41
CA ALA A 166 -0.66 -2.63 -0.68
C ALA A 166 -0.36 -2.86 -2.18
N LEU A 167 -1.24 -2.41 -3.08
CA LEU A 167 -1.02 -2.50 -4.52
C LEU A 167 0.18 -1.66 -4.99
N ARG A 168 0.42 -0.50 -4.37
CA ARG A 168 1.61 0.33 -4.65
C ARG A 168 2.90 -0.36 -4.22
N ILE A 169 2.91 -1.00 -3.04
CA ILE A 169 4.04 -1.82 -2.57
C ILE A 169 4.27 -2.99 -3.55
N TYR A 170 3.21 -3.67 -3.99
CA TYR A 170 3.33 -4.77 -4.95
C TYR A 170 3.92 -4.31 -6.30
N ARG A 171 3.47 -3.15 -6.82
CA ARG A 171 4.07 -2.55 -8.03
C ARG A 171 5.56 -2.33 -7.84
N LEU A 172 5.96 -1.76 -6.70
CA LEU A 172 7.36 -1.52 -6.38
C LEU A 172 8.19 -2.82 -6.30
N SER A 173 7.62 -3.89 -5.74
CA SER A 173 8.23 -5.21 -5.73
C SER A 173 8.47 -5.76 -7.16
N ARG A 174 7.52 -5.55 -8.09
CA ARG A 174 7.73 -5.93 -9.50
C ARG A 174 8.89 -5.17 -10.15
N TRP A 175 9.05 -3.88 -9.85
CA TRP A 175 10.20 -3.09 -10.30
C TRP A 175 11.51 -3.60 -9.71
N TYR A 176 11.51 -4.00 -8.44
CA TYR A 176 12.68 -4.65 -7.82
C TYR A 176 13.09 -5.92 -8.56
N SER A 177 12.13 -6.81 -8.86
CA SER A 177 12.42 -8.04 -9.61
C SER A 177 12.96 -7.75 -11.01
N MET A 178 12.43 -6.72 -11.69
CA MET A 178 12.96 -6.29 -12.99
C MET A 178 14.37 -5.71 -12.91
N TYR A 179 14.68 -4.95 -11.85
CA TYR A 179 16.03 -4.45 -11.60
C TYR A 179 17.02 -5.59 -11.38
N LEU A 180 16.67 -6.57 -10.53
CA LEU A 180 17.52 -7.75 -10.30
C LEU A 180 17.80 -8.54 -11.58
N ARG A 181 16.80 -8.70 -12.46
CA ARG A 181 16.98 -9.34 -13.78
C ARG A 181 17.95 -8.57 -14.67
N ARG A 182 17.84 -7.24 -14.74
CA ARG A 182 18.78 -6.42 -15.53
C ARG A 182 20.20 -6.45 -14.99
N VAL A 183 20.36 -6.45 -13.67
CA VAL A 183 21.70 -6.58 -13.05
C VAL A 183 22.29 -7.95 -13.36
N HIS A 184 21.48 -9.01 -13.31
CA HIS A 184 21.91 -10.36 -13.68
C HIS A 184 22.33 -10.47 -15.16
N ASP A 185 21.54 -9.93 -16.08
CA ASP A 185 21.84 -9.95 -17.52
C ASP A 185 23.07 -9.10 -17.89
N ASN A 186 23.30 -7.98 -17.20
CA ASN A 186 24.44 -7.10 -17.45
C ASN A 186 25.75 -7.56 -16.81
N ASP A 187 25.78 -8.68 -16.08
CA ASP A 187 27.01 -9.22 -15.50
C ASP A 187 27.59 -10.34 -16.41
N PRO A 188 28.57 -10.03 -17.30
CA PRO A 188 29.11 -10.99 -18.26
C PRO A 188 29.81 -12.20 -17.60
N ARG A 189 30.12 -12.11 -16.31
CA ARG A 189 30.74 -13.21 -15.54
C ARG A 189 29.76 -14.34 -15.21
N LEU A 190 28.48 -14.03 -15.06
CA LEU A 190 27.43 -15.02 -14.80
C LEU A 190 26.99 -15.74 -16.07
N CYS A 191 26.79 -15.02 -17.18
CA CYS A 191 26.52 -15.61 -18.49
C CYS A 191 27.66 -16.56 -18.91
N LYS A 192 28.92 -16.22 -18.60
CA LYS A 192 30.07 -17.11 -18.83
C LYS A 192 30.06 -18.35 -17.92
N ARG A 193 29.62 -18.23 -16.66
CA ARG A 193 29.47 -19.37 -15.74
C ARG A 193 28.31 -20.29 -16.16
N GLU A 194 27.17 -19.75 -16.54
CA GLU A 194 26.03 -20.53 -17.01
C GLU A 194 26.34 -21.24 -18.33
N ALA A 195 26.96 -20.56 -19.30
CA ALA A 195 27.43 -21.20 -20.53
C ALA A 195 28.44 -22.33 -20.26
N THR A 196 29.29 -22.19 -19.24
CA THR A 196 30.26 -23.23 -18.82
C THR A 196 29.55 -24.41 -18.14
N VAL A 197 28.52 -24.16 -17.33
CA VAL A 197 27.73 -25.21 -16.67
C VAL A 197 26.85 -25.96 -17.68
N GLU A 198 26.25 -25.25 -18.64
CA GLU A 198 25.43 -25.81 -19.71
C GLU A 198 26.27 -26.71 -20.63
N THR A 199 27.46 -26.26 -21.06
CA THR A 199 28.41 -27.10 -21.82
C THR A 199 28.88 -28.32 -21.03
N TYR A 200 29.10 -28.19 -19.72
CA TYR A 200 29.45 -29.32 -18.86
C TYR A 200 28.29 -30.34 -18.74
N ARG A 201 27.04 -29.87 -18.63
CA ARG A 201 25.84 -30.73 -18.58
C ARG A 201 25.59 -31.44 -19.90
N VAL A 202 25.67 -30.72 -21.02
CA VAL A 202 25.49 -31.27 -22.38
C VAL A 202 26.58 -32.31 -22.69
N GLY A 203 27.84 -32.04 -22.32
CA GLY A 203 28.95 -33.00 -22.45
C GLY A 203 28.75 -34.27 -21.62
N LYS A 204 28.19 -34.15 -20.40
CA LYS A 204 27.89 -35.30 -19.53
C LYS A 204 26.70 -36.14 -20.05
N ALA A 205 25.67 -35.50 -20.61
CA ALA A 205 24.53 -36.17 -21.24
C ALA A 205 24.93 -36.91 -22.53
N SER A 206 25.81 -36.32 -23.33
CA SER A 206 26.38 -36.96 -24.53
C SER A 206 27.26 -38.16 -24.18
N ARG A 207 28.14 -38.07 -23.16
CA ARG A 207 28.93 -39.23 -22.70
C ARG A 207 28.08 -40.37 -22.14
N SER A 208 27.01 -40.04 -21.40
CA SER A 208 26.08 -41.03 -20.85
C SER A 208 25.33 -41.81 -21.94
N SER A 209 24.91 -41.14 -23.01
CA SER A 209 24.22 -41.76 -24.15
C SER A 209 25.17 -42.62 -25.00
N THR A 210 26.40 -42.18 -25.25
CA THR A 210 27.43 -42.98 -25.95
C THR A 210 27.85 -44.22 -25.16
N LEU A 211 27.93 -44.12 -23.82
CA LEU A 211 28.21 -45.27 -22.95
C LEU A 211 27.05 -46.28 -22.91
N ARG A 212 25.79 -45.82 -22.94
CA ARG A 212 24.62 -46.72 -23.08
C ARG A 212 24.61 -47.45 -24.43
N MET A 213 24.93 -46.78 -25.53
CA MET A 213 25.03 -47.43 -26.85
C MET A 213 26.14 -48.48 -26.91
N ARG A 214 27.33 -48.20 -26.37
CA ARG A 214 28.42 -49.20 -26.29
C ARG A 214 28.07 -50.40 -25.41
N ARG A 215 27.30 -50.20 -24.33
CA ARG A 215 26.84 -51.30 -23.46
C ARG A 215 25.81 -52.19 -24.15
N ASN A 216 24.95 -51.64 -25.01
CA ASN A 216 23.98 -52.41 -25.79
C ASN A 216 24.62 -53.19 -26.94
N ARG A 217 25.67 -52.65 -27.58
CA ARG A 217 26.40 -53.33 -28.66
C ARG A 217 27.22 -54.55 -28.20
N LYS A 218 27.51 -54.67 -26.91
CA LYS A 218 28.19 -55.84 -26.31
C LYS A 218 27.22 -56.93 -25.81
N ARG A 219 25.91 -56.76 -26.00
CA ARG A 219 24.86 -57.70 -25.55
C ARG A 219 24.08 -58.37 -26.68
N THR A 220 24.50 -58.16 -27.93
CA THR A 220 23.95 -58.86 -29.09
C THR A 220 24.92 -59.99 -29.47
N PRO A 221 24.44 -61.25 -29.54
CA PRO A 221 25.28 -62.42 -29.80
C PRO A 221 25.87 -62.44 -31.20
#